data_AF-A0A364KS84-F1
#
_entry.id   AF-A0A364KS84-F1
#
_cell.length_a   1.000
_cell.length_b   1.000
_cell.length_c   1.000
_cell.angle_alpha   90.00
_cell.angle_beta   90.00
_cell.angle_gamma   90.00
#
_symmetry.space_group_name_H-M   'P 1'
#
loop_
_entity.id
_entity.type
_entity.pdbx_description
1 polymer ?
#
loop_
_entity_poly.entity_id
_entity_poly.type
_entity_poly.pdbx_seq_one_letter_code
_entity_poly.pdbx_strand_id
1 'polypeptide(L)'
;MFSMLDGDWDLNDVSQITFRKINFSMDAAQWTVACFLRQAWTFVPPTPDCKDVGPVMKRYQDLPEEEQAKLPLNSDTKTLHNPWRNEIYWLWNHLFYDVGNFLDAAYGMGKFYPPNEDVFGLEFPKPHPDEESENVRVLAKVWETEVIFLPTYLAPGVTVRVETFGPGEENGVLRNVVKLRGKFSNEKDKLAQAWYVTKGLETRFYIEGGDNLTTDGWAAVIVYGKIVEES
;
A
#
# COMPACT_ATOMS: atom_id res chain seq x y z
N MET A 1 -25.10 -4.44 -23.65
CA MET A 1 -25.64 -5.36 -22.63
C MET A 1 -24.47 -5.65 -21.70
N PHE A 2 -24.36 -4.86 -20.63
CA PHE A 2 -23.20 -4.84 -19.75
C PHE A 2 -23.43 -5.86 -18.64
N SER A 3 -22.48 -6.78 -18.51
CA SER A 3 -22.48 -7.84 -17.51
C SER A 3 -22.49 -7.23 -16.12
N MET A 4 -23.45 -7.68 -15.32
CA MET A 4 -23.62 -7.35 -13.92
C MET A 4 -22.54 -8.03 -13.06
N LEU A 5 -22.11 -7.31 -12.01
CA LEU A 5 -21.38 -7.76 -10.81
C LEU A 5 -19.85 -7.91 -10.88
N ASP A 6 -19.16 -6.79 -11.12
CA ASP A 6 -17.80 -6.52 -10.59
C ASP A 6 -17.70 -5.10 -9.95
N GLY A 7 -18.84 -4.49 -9.57
CA GLY A 7 -18.97 -3.02 -9.49
C GLY A 7 -19.64 -2.39 -8.26
N ASP A 8 -19.69 -3.04 -7.09
CA ASP A 8 -20.35 -2.44 -5.88
C ASP A 8 -19.38 -1.81 -4.84
N TRP A 9 -18.06 -1.81 -5.08
CA TRP A 9 -17.05 -1.32 -4.10
C TRP A 9 -16.34 -0.01 -4.49
N ASP A 10 -16.88 0.73 -5.47
CA ASP A 10 -16.29 1.96 -5.99
C ASP A 10 -17.34 3.06 -6.11
N LEU A 11 -17.78 3.60 -4.97
CA LEU A 11 -18.53 4.85 -4.97
C LEU A 11 -17.56 6.00 -4.75
N ASN A 12 -17.30 6.73 -5.84
CA ASN A 12 -16.49 7.94 -5.87
C ASN A 12 -17.15 9.06 -5.07
N ASP A 13 -16.38 9.72 -4.20
CA ASP A 13 -16.69 11.08 -3.76
C ASP A 13 -16.11 12.06 -4.80
N VAL A 14 -16.85 12.29 -5.90
CA VAL A 14 -16.42 13.17 -7.01
C VAL A 14 -16.46 14.65 -6.59
N SER A 15 -17.18 14.99 -5.51
CA SER A 15 -17.38 16.39 -5.09
C SER A 15 -16.53 16.84 -3.91
N GLN A 16 -15.94 15.92 -3.12
CA GLN A 16 -14.98 16.25 -2.07
C GLN A 16 -13.83 15.26 -2.11
N ILE A 17 -12.61 15.76 -2.33
CA ILE A 17 -11.40 14.92 -2.37
C ILE A 17 -11.00 14.60 -0.94
N THR A 18 -11.85 13.86 -0.24
CA THR A 18 -11.53 13.26 1.06
C THR A 18 -10.63 12.03 0.86
N PHE A 19 -10.73 11.42 -0.32
CA PHE A 19 -10.05 10.20 -0.68
C PHE A 19 -9.88 10.08 -2.19
N ARG A 20 -8.77 9.50 -2.67
CA ARG A 20 -8.61 9.15 -4.09
C ARG A 20 -7.74 7.91 -4.30
N LYS A 21 -8.24 6.94 -5.08
CA LYS A 21 -7.42 5.87 -5.66
C LYS A 21 -6.67 6.44 -6.86
N ILE A 22 -5.36 6.25 -6.87
CA ILE A 22 -4.47 6.67 -7.94
C ILE A 22 -3.85 5.40 -8.49
N ASN A 23 -4.14 5.07 -9.73
CA ASN A 23 -3.70 3.82 -10.35
C ASN A 23 -2.80 4.12 -11.55
N PHE A 24 -1.56 3.66 -11.49
CA PHE A 24 -0.57 3.80 -12.55
C PHE A 24 -0.40 2.53 -13.39
N SER A 25 -1.36 1.60 -13.35
CA SER A 25 -1.31 0.36 -14.15
C SER A 25 -1.24 0.60 -15.66
N MET A 26 -1.67 1.76 -16.13
CA MET A 26 -1.57 2.18 -17.54
C MET A 26 -0.24 2.86 -17.88
N ASP A 27 0.56 3.24 -16.89
CA ASP A 27 1.93 3.73 -17.06
C ASP A 27 2.90 2.55 -16.93
N ALA A 28 3.43 2.09 -18.06
CA ALA A 28 4.30 0.92 -18.11
C ALA A 28 5.55 1.09 -17.24
N ALA A 29 6.12 2.30 -17.16
CA ALA A 29 7.34 2.53 -16.38
C ALA A 29 7.04 2.43 -14.87
N GLN A 30 5.99 3.12 -14.41
CA GLN A 30 5.59 3.09 -12.99
C GLN A 30 5.17 1.70 -12.56
N TRP A 31 4.38 1.00 -13.40
CA TRP A 31 3.97 -0.37 -13.14
C TRP A 31 5.18 -1.31 -13.02
N THR A 32 6.12 -1.23 -13.95
CA THR A 32 7.34 -2.05 -13.93
C THR A 32 8.15 -1.80 -12.66
N VAL A 33 8.37 -0.55 -12.27
CA VAL A 33 9.12 -0.22 -11.05
C VAL A 33 8.39 -0.70 -9.80
N ALA A 34 7.08 -0.47 -9.70
CA ALA A 34 6.26 -0.94 -8.57
C ALA A 34 6.33 -2.46 -8.39
N CYS A 35 6.20 -3.22 -9.48
CA CYS A 35 6.33 -4.67 -9.49
C CYS A 35 7.69 -5.12 -8.94
N PHE A 36 8.78 -4.55 -9.48
CA PHE A 36 10.11 -4.96 -9.07
C PHE A 36 10.42 -4.55 -7.63
N LEU A 37 9.96 -3.39 -7.14
CA LEU A 37 10.22 -2.96 -5.77
C LEU A 37 9.48 -3.86 -4.76
N ARG A 38 8.24 -4.27 -5.07
CA ARG A 38 7.50 -5.24 -4.24
C ARG A 38 8.18 -6.59 -4.19
N GLN A 39 8.72 -7.06 -5.32
CA GLN A 39 9.50 -8.30 -5.38
C GLN A 39 10.85 -8.18 -4.66
N ALA A 40 11.57 -7.06 -4.82
CA ALA A 40 12.86 -6.82 -4.18
C ALA A 40 12.77 -6.95 -2.65
N TRP A 41 11.62 -6.62 -2.06
CA TRP A 41 11.39 -6.77 -0.62
C TRP A 41 11.47 -8.25 -0.16
N THR A 42 11.12 -9.20 -1.02
CA THR A 42 11.07 -10.63 -0.69
C THR A 42 12.38 -11.37 -0.95
N PHE A 43 13.34 -10.77 -1.65
CA PHE A 43 14.61 -11.42 -1.98
C PHE A 43 15.68 -11.24 -0.91
N VAL A 44 16.59 -12.22 -0.84
CA VAL A 44 17.78 -12.12 0.00
C VAL A 44 18.70 -11.02 -0.56
N PRO A 45 19.11 -10.01 0.23
CA PRO A 45 20.05 -9.01 -0.24
C PRO A 45 21.43 -9.66 -0.47
N PRO A 46 22.22 -9.20 -1.46
CA PRO A 46 23.55 -9.76 -1.74
C PRO A 46 24.48 -9.77 -0.52
N THR A 47 24.39 -8.73 0.31
CA THR A 47 25.07 -8.60 1.61
C THR A 47 24.14 -7.92 2.62
N PRO A 48 24.34 -8.09 3.94
CA PRO A 48 23.49 -7.47 4.96
C PRO A 48 23.44 -5.94 4.91
N ASP A 49 24.48 -5.31 4.36
CA ASP A 49 24.66 -3.86 4.24
C ASP A 49 24.35 -3.31 2.84
N CYS A 50 23.86 -4.15 1.92
CA CYS A 50 23.58 -3.77 0.54
C CYS A 50 22.50 -2.68 0.45
N LYS A 51 22.79 -1.64 -0.34
CA LYS A 51 21.88 -0.53 -0.68
C LYS A 51 21.70 -0.35 -2.18
N ASP A 52 22.20 -1.27 -3.00
CA ASP A 52 22.17 -1.15 -4.46
C ASP A 52 20.98 -1.92 -5.05
N VAL A 53 19.77 -1.57 -4.64
CA VAL A 53 18.53 -2.29 -4.98
C VAL A 53 18.25 -2.26 -6.49
N GLY A 54 18.38 -1.10 -7.13
CA GLY A 54 18.10 -0.92 -8.55
C GLY A 54 18.94 -1.81 -9.49
N PRO A 55 20.28 -1.81 -9.40
CA PRO A 55 21.13 -2.69 -10.19
C PRO A 55 20.85 -4.18 -9.98
N VAL A 56 20.48 -4.58 -8.77
CA VAL A 56 20.12 -5.97 -8.44
C VAL A 56 18.79 -6.35 -9.08
N MET A 57 17.76 -5.50 -8.97
CA MET A 57 16.48 -5.71 -9.66
C MET A 57 16.65 -5.81 -11.18
N LYS A 58 17.48 -4.95 -11.77
CA LYS A 58 17.76 -5.00 -13.21
C LYS A 58 18.39 -6.33 -13.63
N ARG A 59 19.36 -6.83 -12.85
CA ARG A 59 19.94 -8.16 -13.10
C ARG A 59 18.89 -9.27 -13.04
N TYR A 60 17.95 -9.19 -12.11
CA TYR A 60 16.86 -10.18 -12.00
C TYR A 60 15.86 -10.08 -13.16
N GLN A 61 15.55 -8.87 -13.61
CA GLN A 61 14.71 -8.64 -14.78
C GLN A 61 15.30 -9.27 -16.05
N ASP A 62 16.62 -9.24 -16.19
CA ASP A 62 17.32 -9.80 -17.36
C ASP A 62 17.35 -11.35 -17.34
N LEU A 63 16.93 -12.01 -16.25
CA LEU A 63 16.85 -13.48 -16.16
C LEU A 63 15.55 -14.01 -16.78
N PRO A 64 15.55 -15.23 -17.35
CA PRO A 64 14.33 -15.93 -17.74
C PRO A 64 13.41 -16.20 -16.54
N GLU A 65 12.09 -16.27 -16.76
CA GLU A 65 11.09 -16.50 -15.70
C GLU A 65 11.37 -17.76 -14.86
N GLU A 66 11.83 -18.83 -15.49
CA GLU A 66 12.19 -20.09 -14.81
C GLU A 66 13.38 -19.94 -13.86
N GLU A 67 14.28 -19.01 -14.13
CA GLU A 67 15.43 -18.71 -13.27
C GLU A 67 15.04 -17.73 -12.17
N GLN A 68 14.17 -16.76 -12.46
CA GLN A 68 13.60 -15.86 -11.47
C GLN A 68 12.87 -16.62 -10.36
N ALA A 69 12.10 -17.65 -10.72
CA ALA A 69 11.37 -18.49 -9.76
C ALA A 69 12.28 -19.30 -8.81
N LYS A 70 13.57 -19.44 -9.14
CA LYS A 70 14.57 -20.16 -8.33
C LYS A 70 15.37 -19.23 -7.41
N LEU A 71 15.16 -17.91 -7.49
CA LEU A 71 15.88 -16.95 -6.66
C LEU A 71 15.57 -17.17 -5.16
N PRO A 72 16.57 -17.04 -4.29
CA PRO A 72 16.39 -17.25 -2.87
C PRO A 72 15.49 -16.17 -2.26
N LEU A 73 14.46 -16.61 -1.53
CA LEU A 73 13.58 -15.75 -0.76
C LEU A 73 14.16 -15.47 0.62
N ASN A 74 13.97 -14.25 1.10
CA ASN A 74 14.40 -13.80 2.41
C ASN A 74 13.49 -14.38 3.50
N SER A 75 14.10 -15.08 4.46
CA SER A 75 13.38 -15.65 5.60
C SER A 75 13.07 -14.63 6.68
N ASP A 76 13.72 -13.46 6.69
CA ASP A 76 13.37 -12.36 7.59
C ASP A 76 12.08 -11.68 7.11
N THR A 77 10.98 -12.02 7.75
CA THR A 77 9.64 -11.44 7.48
C THR A 77 9.26 -10.33 8.46
N LYS A 78 10.15 -9.94 9.39
CA LYS A 78 9.83 -9.11 10.56
C LYS A 78 10.58 -7.79 10.63
N THR A 79 11.76 -7.68 10.04
CA THR A 79 12.51 -6.42 10.17
C THR A 79 11.92 -5.37 9.24
N LEU A 80 11.42 -4.25 9.76
CA LEU A 80 10.97 -3.16 8.88
C LEU A 80 12.16 -2.40 8.28
N HIS A 81 13.17 -2.12 9.09
CA HIS A 81 14.31 -1.30 8.68
C HIS A 81 15.60 -2.10 8.63
N ASN A 82 16.19 -2.13 7.44
CA ASN A 82 17.57 -2.52 7.20
C ASN A 82 18.06 -1.76 5.96
N PRO A 83 19.37 -1.74 5.66
CA PRO A 83 19.91 -1.00 4.52
C PRO A 83 19.20 -1.28 3.19
N TRP A 84 18.85 -2.53 2.94
CA TRP A 84 18.15 -2.96 1.73
C TRP A 84 16.70 -2.45 1.65
N ARG A 85 15.94 -2.59 2.74
CA ARG A 85 14.54 -2.14 2.84
C ARG A 85 14.42 -0.63 2.80
N ASN A 86 15.33 0.07 3.48
CA ASN A 86 15.35 1.53 3.46
C ASN A 86 15.61 2.07 2.05
N GLU A 87 16.48 1.42 1.28
CA GLU A 87 16.66 1.77 -0.14
C GLU A 87 15.38 1.51 -0.96
N ILE A 88 14.69 0.37 -0.76
CA ILE A 88 13.40 0.13 -1.41
C ILE A 88 12.41 1.26 -1.10
N TYR A 89 12.29 1.66 0.17
CA TYR A 89 11.41 2.76 0.59
C TYR A 89 11.80 4.08 -0.05
N TRP A 90 13.10 4.39 -0.09
CA TRP A 90 13.61 5.58 -0.74
C TRP A 90 13.32 5.56 -2.25
N LEU A 91 13.46 4.41 -2.90
CA LEU A 91 13.14 4.28 -4.31
C LEU A 91 11.67 4.57 -4.59
N TRP A 92 10.72 4.30 -3.70
CA TRP A 92 9.31 4.70 -3.91
C TRP A 92 9.11 6.23 -4.03
N ASN A 93 10.07 7.06 -3.62
CA ASN A 93 9.96 8.52 -3.69
C ASN A 93 9.64 9.06 -5.10
N HIS A 94 10.05 8.37 -6.18
CA HIS A 94 9.70 8.81 -7.54
C HIS A 94 8.18 8.77 -7.78
N LEU A 95 7.52 7.67 -7.40
CA LEU A 95 6.07 7.54 -7.58
C LEU A 95 5.33 8.60 -6.76
N PHE A 96 5.79 8.80 -5.53
CA PHE A 96 5.25 9.82 -4.63
C PHE A 96 5.43 11.24 -5.18
N TYR A 97 6.58 11.53 -5.80
CA TYR A 97 6.82 12.80 -6.48
C TYR A 97 5.86 13.01 -7.65
N ASP A 98 5.67 11.99 -8.50
CA ASP A 98 4.74 12.07 -9.64
C ASP A 98 3.29 12.24 -9.20
N VAL A 99 2.86 11.51 -8.16
CA VAL A 99 1.55 11.68 -7.53
C VAL A 99 1.39 13.09 -6.97
N GLY A 100 2.40 13.58 -6.22
CA GLY A 100 2.39 14.90 -5.61
C GLY A 100 2.21 16.01 -6.63
N ASN A 101 3.01 15.98 -7.71
CA ASN A 101 2.91 16.95 -8.80
C ASN A 101 1.55 16.91 -9.50
N PHE A 102 0.98 15.72 -9.70
CA PHE A 102 -0.35 15.58 -10.28
C PHE A 102 -1.43 16.18 -9.37
N LEU A 103 -1.37 15.92 -8.07
CA LEU A 103 -2.34 16.45 -7.10
C LEU A 103 -2.22 17.97 -6.96
N ASP A 104 -1.01 18.51 -6.91
CA ASP A 104 -0.76 19.96 -6.91
C ASP A 104 -1.30 20.60 -8.19
N ALA A 105 -0.95 20.07 -9.38
CA ALA A 105 -1.42 20.62 -10.64
C ALA A 105 -2.95 20.55 -10.83
N ALA A 106 -3.59 19.48 -10.35
CA ALA A 106 -5.02 19.28 -10.51
C ALA A 106 -5.88 20.03 -9.48
N TYR A 107 -5.36 20.22 -8.27
CA TYR A 107 -6.16 20.66 -7.11
C TYR A 107 -5.53 21.77 -6.27
N GLY A 108 -4.30 22.19 -6.57
CA GLY A 108 -3.54 23.15 -5.75
C GLY A 108 -3.22 22.60 -4.36
N MET A 109 -3.05 21.28 -4.26
CA MET A 109 -2.66 20.61 -3.01
C MET A 109 -1.25 21.04 -2.66
N GLY A 110 -1.03 21.51 -1.42
CA GLY A 110 0.22 22.14 -0.98
C GLY A 110 1.48 21.27 -1.08
N LYS A 111 2.53 21.64 -0.35
CA LYS A 111 3.85 21.03 -0.52
C LYS A 111 3.84 19.54 -0.14
N PHE A 112 4.20 18.70 -1.11
CA PHE A 112 4.36 17.27 -0.93
C PHE A 112 5.71 16.90 -0.31
N TYR A 113 5.69 16.04 0.70
CA TYR A 113 6.86 15.46 1.35
C TYR A 113 6.90 13.95 1.10
N PRO A 114 7.92 13.45 0.37
CA PRO A 114 8.06 12.03 0.08
C PRO A 114 8.32 11.22 1.36
N PRO A 115 8.03 9.91 1.34
CA PRO A 115 8.29 9.03 2.47
C PRO A 115 9.81 8.86 2.70
N ASN A 116 10.38 9.69 3.57
CA ASN A 116 11.73 9.49 4.11
C ASN A 116 11.71 8.38 5.19
N GLU A 117 11.26 7.17 4.85
CA GLU A 117 11.09 6.00 5.74
C GLU A 117 9.81 5.98 6.61
N ASP A 118 8.82 6.83 6.32
CA ASP A 118 7.50 6.76 6.93
C ASP A 118 6.79 5.46 6.51
N VAL A 119 6.95 4.40 7.31
CA VAL A 119 6.42 3.06 7.06
C VAL A 119 5.77 2.45 8.30
N PHE A 120 4.87 1.49 8.09
CA PHE A 120 4.37 0.62 9.15
C PHE A 120 4.06 -0.78 8.61
N GLY A 121 4.29 -1.79 9.46
CA GLY A 121 3.92 -3.16 9.18
C GLY A 121 2.48 -3.46 9.63
N LEU A 122 1.80 -4.33 8.89
CA LEU A 122 0.54 -4.94 9.27
C LEU A 122 0.83 -6.40 9.59
N GLU A 123 0.61 -6.83 10.83
CA GLU A 123 0.81 -8.22 11.26
C GLU A 123 -0.30 -9.12 10.72
N PHE A 124 -0.02 -10.42 10.61
CA PHE A 124 -1.08 -11.41 10.44
C PHE A 124 -2.01 -11.40 11.66
N PRO A 125 -3.34 -11.51 11.46
CA PRO A 125 -4.28 -11.56 12.56
C PRO A 125 -4.01 -12.83 13.40
N LYS A 126 -4.02 -12.67 14.73
CA LYS A 126 -3.87 -13.82 15.63
C LYS A 126 -5.17 -14.63 15.59
N PRO A 127 -5.10 -15.97 15.44
CA PRO A 127 -6.30 -16.79 15.46
C PRO A 127 -6.97 -16.66 16.84
N HIS A 128 -8.17 -16.08 16.87
CA HIS A 128 -9.02 -16.06 18.05
C HIS A 128 -10.06 -17.19 17.94
N PRO A 129 -10.28 -17.98 19.01
CA PRO A 129 -11.14 -19.16 18.95
C PRO A 129 -12.63 -18.87 18.65
N ASP A 130 -13.07 -17.62 18.83
CA ASP A 130 -14.49 -17.22 18.73
C ASP A 130 -14.77 -16.13 17.66
N GLU A 131 -13.78 -15.74 16.83
CA GLU A 131 -13.97 -14.77 15.75
C GLU A 131 -13.82 -15.45 14.39
N GLU A 132 -14.80 -15.24 13.49
CA GLU A 132 -14.60 -15.53 12.07
C GLU A 132 -13.39 -14.73 11.58
N SER A 133 -12.32 -15.44 11.20
CA SER A 133 -11.00 -14.89 10.87
C SER A 133 -10.99 -13.87 9.73
N GLU A 134 -12.09 -13.72 8.99
CA GLU A 134 -12.19 -12.91 7.77
C GLU A 134 -12.32 -11.39 8.03
N ASN A 135 -12.53 -10.94 9.27
CA ASN A 135 -12.80 -9.53 9.58
C ASN A 135 -11.93 -8.91 10.70
N VAL A 136 -10.76 -9.49 10.97
CA VAL A 136 -9.89 -8.98 12.04
C VAL A 136 -9.20 -7.68 11.59
N ARG A 137 -9.51 -6.60 12.31
CA ARG A 137 -8.82 -5.32 12.17
C ARG A 137 -7.43 -5.42 12.78
N VAL A 138 -6.40 -5.18 11.97
CA VAL A 138 -5.00 -5.26 12.42
C VAL A 138 -4.42 -3.91 12.81
N LEU A 139 -4.93 -2.82 12.22
CA LEU A 139 -4.47 -1.47 12.54
C LEU A 139 -5.59 -0.44 12.30
N ALA A 140 -5.63 0.60 13.12
CA ALA A 140 -6.39 1.82 12.88
C ALA A 140 -5.47 3.02 13.05
N LYS A 141 -5.55 3.98 12.12
CA LYS A 141 -4.73 5.20 12.15
C LYS A 141 -5.58 6.40 11.79
N VAL A 142 -5.47 7.47 12.56
CA VAL A 142 -6.02 8.78 12.21
C VAL A 142 -4.89 9.62 11.62
N TRP A 143 -5.12 10.25 10.48
CA TRP A 143 -4.11 11.04 9.78
C TRP A 143 -4.15 12.50 10.24
N GLU A 144 -3.03 13.01 10.74
CA GLU A 144 -2.91 14.41 11.21
C GLU A 144 -2.67 15.41 10.05
N THR A 145 -2.26 14.89 8.91
CA THR A 145 -2.08 15.59 7.64
C THR A 145 -2.79 14.81 6.55
N GLU A 146 -2.88 15.41 5.37
CA GLU A 146 -3.22 14.63 4.18
C GLU A 146 -2.04 13.71 3.85
N VAL A 147 -2.34 12.51 3.36
CA VAL A 147 -1.32 11.51 3.05
C VAL A 147 -1.61 10.79 1.75
N ILE A 148 -0.55 10.31 1.13
CA ILE A 148 -0.62 9.27 0.11
C ILE A 148 0.01 8.02 0.73
N PHE A 149 -0.57 6.84 0.50
CA PHE A 149 0.05 5.59 0.94
C PHE A 149 -0.16 4.45 -0.04
N LEU A 150 0.71 3.45 0.04
CA LEU A 150 0.66 2.23 -0.76
C LEU A 150 1.41 1.09 -0.06
N PRO A 151 1.11 -0.17 -0.38
CA PRO A 151 1.90 -1.29 0.11
C PRO A 151 3.18 -1.46 -0.70
N THR A 152 4.32 -1.51 0.00
CA THR A 152 5.63 -1.88 -0.55
C THR A 152 5.88 -3.38 -0.49
N TYR A 153 5.10 -4.10 0.33
CA TYR A 153 5.14 -5.55 0.45
C TYR A 153 3.74 -6.08 0.81
N LEU A 154 3.40 -7.22 0.22
CA LEU A 154 2.24 -8.05 0.53
C LEU A 154 2.70 -9.50 0.55
N ALA A 155 2.44 -10.22 1.64
CA ALA A 155 2.74 -11.64 1.70
C ALA A 155 1.92 -12.43 0.65
N PRO A 156 2.39 -13.61 0.21
CA PRO A 156 1.67 -14.43 -0.75
C PRO A 156 0.22 -14.72 -0.31
N GLY A 157 -0.74 -14.52 -1.22
CA GLY A 157 -2.17 -14.73 -0.96
C GLY A 157 -2.83 -13.67 -0.06
N VAL A 158 -2.09 -12.67 0.44
CA VAL A 158 -2.65 -11.61 1.29
C VAL A 158 -3.30 -10.51 0.46
N THR A 159 -4.48 -10.09 0.92
CA THR A 159 -5.16 -8.87 0.52
C THR A 159 -5.33 -7.96 1.72
N VAL A 160 -5.00 -6.68 1.57
CA VAL A 160 -5.23 -5.66 2.60
C VAL A 160 -6.52 -4.94 2.27
N ARG A 161 -7.60 -5.21 3.01
CA ARG A 161 -8.81 -4.38 2.95
C ARG A 161 -8.62 -3.14 3.80
N VAL A 162 -9.03 -2.01 3.25
CA VAL A 162 -8.93 -0.70 3.88
C VAL A 162 -10.30 -0.04 3.89
N GLU A 163 -10.67 0.46 5.06
CA GLU A 163 -11.88 1.24 5.26
C GLU A 163 -11.54 2.60 5.85
N THR A 164 -12.14 3.67 5.36
CA THR A 164 -11.97 5.02 5.90
C THR A 164 -13.25 5.50 6.56
N PHE A 165 -13.12 6.15 7.71
CA PHE A 165 -14.21 6.72 8.48
C PHE A 165 -13.96 8.20 8.69
N GLY A 166 -15.03 8.98 8.59
CA GLY A 166 -14.99 10.41 8.85
C GLY A 166 -16.33 10.91 9.40
N PRO A 167 -16.38 12.16 9.89
CA PRO A 167 -17.62 12.76 10.37
C PRO A 167 -18.70 12.70 9.30
N GLY A 168 -19.87 12.21 9.69
CA GLY A 168 -21.05 12.18 8.83
C GLY A 168 -22.31 11.98 9.65
N GLU A 169 -23.40 11.71 8.94
CA GLU A 169 -24.71 11.50 9.53
C GLU A 169 -25.28 10.20 8.99
N GLU A 170 -25.77 9.33 9.89
CA GLU A 170 -26.41 8.08 9.49
C GLU A 170 -27.62 7.86 10.39
N ASN A 171 -28.81 7.87 9.78
CA ASN A 171 -30.12 7.88 10.44
C ASN A 171 -30.37 9.11 11.32
N GLY A 172 -29.98 10.31 10.89
CA GLY A 172 -30.23 11.54 11.66
C GLY A 172 -29.23 11.82 12.78
N VAL A 173 -28.26 10.92 12.98
CA VAL A 173 -27.29 10.99 14.09
C VAL A 173 -25.90 11.24 13.53
N LEU A 174 -25.25 12.29 14.03
CA LEU A 174 -23.84 12.57 13.76
C LEU A 174 -22.96 11.46 14.34
N ARG A 175 -22.25 10.75 13.46
CA ARG A 175 -21.29 9.71 13.84
C ARG A 175 -20.21 9.55 12.78
N ASN A 176 -19.16 8.80 13.12
CA ASN A 176 -18.18 8.37 12.14
C ASN A 176 -18.81 7.31 11.24
N VAL A 177 -19.09 7.69 10.00
CA VAL A 177 -19.65 6.81 8.98
C VAL A 177 -18.52 6.30 8.09
N VAL A 178 -18.69 5.09 7.55
CA VAL A 178 -17.79 4.58 6.51
C VAL A 178 -17.89 5.53 5.33
N LYS A 179 -16.78 6.17 4.98
CA LYS A 179 -16.66 7.02 3.80
C LYS A 179 -16.28 6.21 2.57
N LEU A 180 -15.42 5.20 2.73
CA LEU A 180 -14.95 4.38 1.62
C LEU A 180 -14.43 3.02 2.07
N ARG A 181 -14.45 2.06 1.14
CA ARG A 181 -13.86 0.74 1.26
C ARG A 181 -13.12 0.36 -0.03
N GLY A 182 -12.02 -0.37 0.11
CA GLY A 182 -11.31 -0.95 -1.03
C GLY A 182 -10.21 -1.89 -0.56
N LYS A 183 -9.41 -2.39 -1.50
CA LYS A 183 -8.41 -3.42 -1.22
C LYS A 183 -7.11 -3.18 -1.99
N PHE A 184 -5.99 -3.56 -1.38
CA PHE A 184 -4.74 -3.81 -2.08
C PHE A 184 -4.49 -5.32 -2.17
N SER A 185 -4.13 -5.80 -3.36
CA SER A 185 -3.75 -7.19 -3.58
C SER A 185 -2.56 -7.26 -4.54
N ASN A 186 -2.05 -8.47 -4.76
CA ASN A 186 -1.02 -8.74 -5.76
C ASN A 186 -1.59 -8.92 -7.19
N GLU A 187 -2.87 -8.61 -7.41
CA GLU A 187 -3.46 -8.56 -8.76
C GLU A 187 -2.80 -7.47 -9.60
N LYS A 188 -2.57 -7.77 -10.88
CA LYS A 188 -1.74 -6.97 -11.80
C LYS A 188 -2.15 -5.50 -11.88
N ASP A 189 -3.44 -5.23 -11.88
CA ASP A 189 -4.06 -3.91 -11.98
C ASP A 189 -4.01 -3.11 -10.66
N LYS A 190 -3.70 -3.76 -9.53
CA LYS A 190 -3.63 -3.15 -8.18
C LYS A 190 -2.21 -2.99 -7.66
N LEU A 191 -1.20 -3.50 -8.40
CA LEU A 191 0.21 -3.41 -8.02
C LEU A 191 0.76 -1.99 -7.98
N ALA A 192 0.28 -1.12 -8.85
CA ALA A 192 0.72 0.27 -8.97
C ALA A 192 -0.31 1.25 -8.40
N GLN A 193 -1.15 0.80 -7.47
CA GLN A 193 -2.18 1.61 -6.85
C GLN A 193 -1.66 2.30 -5.58
N ALA A 194 -1.85 3.61 -5.50
CA ALA A 194 -1.60 4.45 -4.33
C ALA A 194 -2.89 5.16 -3.93
N TRP A 195 -3.04 5.45 -2.64
CA TRP A 195 -4.27 5.99 -2.07
C TRP A 195 -3.98 7.31 -1.39
N TYR A 196 -4.66 8.36 -1.82
CA TYR A 196 -4.69 9.65 -1.15
C TYR A 196 -5.81 9.67 -0.10
N VAL A 197 -5.53 10.19 1.09
CA VAL A 197 -6.47 10.34 2.20
C VAL A 197 -6.29 11.70 2.85
N THR A 198 -7.39 12.43 3.04
CA THR A 198 -7.34 13.75 3.71
C THR A 198 -7.13 13.62 5.21
N LYS A 199 -6.74 14.74 5.82
CA LYS A 199 -6.55 14.91 7.25
C LYS A 199 -7.82 14.61 8.04
N GLY A 200 -7.65 13.99 9.21
CA GLY A 200 -8.72 13.74 10.17
C GLY A 200 -9.56 12.49 9.89
N LEU A 201 -9.32 11.78 8.78
CA LEU A 201 -9.96 10.49 8.52
C LEU A 201 -9.28 9.37 9.32
N GLU A 202 -10.09 8.52 9.93
CA GLU A 202 -9.64 7.25 10.51
C GLU A 202 -9.58 6.20 9.40
N THR A 203 -8.41 5.63 9.17
CA THR A 203 -8.20 4.50 8.24
C THR A 203 -8.00 3.22 9.03
N ARG A 204 -8.80 2.20 8.72
CA ARG A 204 -8.74 0.86 9.32
C ARG A 204 -8.23 -0.13 8.28
N PHE A 205 -7.25 -0.92 8.68
CA PHE A 205 -6.64 -1.96 7.86
C PHE A 205 -7.04 -3.34 8.38
N TYR A 206 -7.39 -4.21 7.45
CA TYR A 206 -7.81 -5.58 7.67
C TYR A 206 -6.98 -6.48 6.76
N ILE A 207 -6.60 -7.65 7.26
CA ILE A 207 -5.88 -8.66 6.48
C ILE A 207 -6.87 -9.76 6.11
N GLU A 208 -6.96 -10.03 4.81
CA GLU A 208 -7.76 -11.10 4.22
C GLU A 208 -6.84 -12.08 3.48
N GLY A 209 -7.16 -13.37 3.53
CA GLY A 209 -6.37 -14.41 2.86
C GLY A 209 -5.02 -14.72 3.53
N GLY A 210 -4.12 -15.35 2.76
CA GLY A 210 -2.83 -15.88 3.20
C GLY A 210 -2.82 -17.41 3.18
N ASP A 211 -2.09 -17.99 2.22
CA ASP A 211 -1.92 -19.44 2.15
C ASP A 211 -0.99 -19.91 3.27
N ASN A 212 -1.41 -20.90 4.06
CA ASN A 212 -0.63 -21.46 5.17
C ASN A 212 -0.05 -20.37 6.08
N LEU A 213 -0.92 -19.59 6.74
CA LEU A 213 -0.59 -18.52 7.67
C LEU A 213 0.49 -18.98 8.67
N THR A 214 1.75 -18.76 8.31
CA THR A 214 2.81 -18.58 9.28
C THR A 214 2.44 -17.27 9.95
N THR A 215 1.84 -17.37 11.14
CA THR A 215 1.33 -16.24 11.93
C THR A 215 2.43 -15.31 12.43
N ASP A 216 3.64 -15.44 11.89
CA ASP A 216 4.86 -14.85 12.39
C ASP A 216 5.53 -14.01 11.29
N GLY A 217 5.34 -12.69 11.37
CA GLY A 217 5.86 -11.74 10.38
C GLY A 217 4.85 -10.68 9.96
N TRP A 218 5.26 -9.84 9.02
CA TRP A 218 4.38 -8.86 8.37
C TRP A 218 3.53 -9.55 7.30
N ALA A 219 2.21 -9.32 7.35
CA ALA A 219 1.28 -9.61 6.26
C ALA A 219 1.41 -8.58 5.14
N ALA A 220 1.67 -7.32 5.51
CA ALA A 220 1.93 -6.23 4.58
C ALA A 220 2.85 -5.17 5.20
N VAL A 221 3.52 -4.39 4.35
CA VAL A 221 4.23 -3.17 4.77
C VAL A 221 3.72 -2.02 3.94
N ILE A 222 3.27 -0.96 4.61
CA ILE A 222 2.74 0.26 3.99
C ILE A 222 3.78 1.37 4.13
N VAL A 223 4.03 2.08 3.03
CA VAL A 223 4.77 3.34 3.01
C VAL A 223 3.80 4.49 2.78
N TYR A 224 4.06 5.65 3.37
CA TYR A 224 3.19 6.81 3.19
C TYR A 224 3.96 8.14 3.16
N GLY A 225 3.58 9.03 2.24
CA GLY A 225 4.05 10.41 2.14
C GLY A 225 3.01 11.39 2.67
N LYS A 226 3.45 12.59 3.06
CA LYS A 226 2.59 13.63 3.68
C LYS A 226 2.44 14.82 2.75
N ILE A 227 1.27 15.45 2.74
CA ILE A 227 1.01 16.73 2.09
C ILE A 227 0.74 17.75 3.19
N VAL A 228 1.44 18.88 3.15
CA VAL A 228 1.32 19.95 4.14
C VAL A 228 0.83 21.21 3.44
N GLU A 229 -0.27 21.78 3.94
CA GLU A 229 -0.76 23.09 3.49
C GLU A 229 0.26 24.18 3.87
N GLU A 230 0.62 25.04 2.92
CA GLU A 230 1.39 26.25 3.24
C GLU A 230 0.49 27.22 4.00
N SER A 231 0.98 27.70 5.14
CA SER A 231 0.30 28.66 6.02
C SER A 231 0.43 30.09 5.53
#